data_AF-A0A3M1AW19-F1
#
_entry.id   AF-A0A3M1AW19-F1
#
_cell.length_a   1.000
_cell.length_b   1.000
_cell.length_c   1.000
_cell.angle_alpha   90.00
_cell.angle_beta   90.00
_cell.angle_gamma   90.00
#
_symmetry.space_group_name_H-M   'P 1'
#
loop_
_entity.id
_entity.type
_entity.pdbx_description
1 polymer ?
#
loop_
_entity_poly.entity_id
_entity_poly.type
_entity_poly.pdbx_seq_one_letter_code
_entity_poly.pdbx_strand_id
1 'polypeptide(L)' 'TINQEHPDPDCFLNYTPNESVSREVHAALSNSFGFGGHNVTLAFKQIIA' A
#
# COMPACT_ATOMS: atom_id res chain seq x y z
N THR A 1 -3.03 -4.06 6.67
CA THR A 1 -2.31 -5.35 6.66
C THR A 1 -2.75 -6.19 7.84
N ILE A 2 -3.15 -7.44 7.63
CA ILE A 2 -3.54 -8.35 8.74
C ILE A 2 -2.30 -9.03 9.35
N ASN A 3 -2.44 -9.58 10.56
CA ASN A 3 -1.42 -10.35 11.30
C ASN A 3 -0.13 -9.57 11.64
N GLN A 4 -0.19 -8.24 11.76
CA GLN A 4 0.95 -7.42 12.18
C GLN A 4 0.91 -7.21 13.70
N GLU A 5 1.37 -8.20 14.48
CA GLU A 5 1.41 -8.15 15.96
C GLU A 5 2.73 -7.59 16.51
N HIS A 6 3.82 -7.79 15.76
CA HIS A 6 5.17 -7.39 16.14
C HIS A 6 5.75 -6.48 15.03
N PRO A 7 5.53 -5.15 15.10
CA PRO A 7 6.01 -4.23 14.07
C PRO A 7 7.55 -4.14 14.09
N ASP A 8 8.14 -4.09 12.91
CA ASP A 8 9.58 -3.91 12.73
C ASP A 8 9.94 -2.41 12.87
N PRO A 9 10.95 -2.03 13.68
CA PRO A 9 11.35 -0.64 13.88
C PRO A 9 11.83 0.06 12.59
N ASP A 10 12.35 -0.69 11.61
CA ASP A 10 12.76 -0.14 10.31
C ASP A 10 11.54 0.08 9.39
N CYS A 11 10.41 -0.57 9.67
CA CYS A 11 9.15 -0.40 8.96
C CYS A 11 8.26 0.65 9.65
N PHE A 12 8.61 1.93 9.51
CA PHE A 12 7.95 3.04 10.22
C PHE A 12 6.79 3.73 9.47
N LEU A 13 6.36 3.19 8.31
CA LEU A 13 5.23 3.75 7.55
C LEU A 13 3.87 3.30 8.13
N ASN A 14 2.80 3.97 7.69
CA ASN A 14 1.44 3.57 8.05
C ASN A 14 0.95 2.40 7.17
N TYR A 15 1.08 1.18 7.68
CA TYR A 15 0.64 -0.05 7.01
C TYR A 15 -0.84 -0.42 7.27
N THR A 16 -1.59 0.40 8.02
CA THR A 16 -2.97 0.11 8.44
C THR A 16 -3.10 -1.30 9.06
N PRO A 17 -2.42 -1.59 10.19
CA PRO A 17 -2.39 -2.93 10.78
C PRO A 17 -3.73 -3.36 11.38
N ASN A 18 -4.10 -4.61 11.14
CA ASN A 18 -5.15 -5.41 11.79
C ASN A 18 -6.59 -4.91 11.66
N GLU A 19 -6.82 -3.60 11.62
CA GLU A 19 -8.13 -2.97 11.50
C GLU A 19 -8.17 -2.02 10.29
N SER A 20 -9.28 -2.04 9.56
CA SER A 20 -9.47 -1.14 8.42
C SER A 20 -9.68 0.30 8.88
N VAL A 21 -9.12 1.26 8.15
CA VAL A 21 -9.31 2.71 8.40
C VAL A 21 -9.96 3.35 7.18
N SER A 22 -11.09 4.03 7.40
CA SER A 22 -11.73 4.83 6.34
C SER A 22 -10.88 6.05 5.99
N ARG A 23 -10.64 6.27 4.69
CA ARG A 23 -9.87 7.41 4.17
C ARG A 23 -10.48 7.85 2.84
N GLU A 24 -10.50 9.15 2.60
CA GLU A 24 -10.73 9.67 1.27
C GLU A 24 -9.46 9.45 0.43
N VAL A 25 -9.60 8.81 -0.74
CA VAL A 25 -8.46 8.44 -1.60
C VAL A 25 -8.74 8.90 -3.03
N HIS A 26 -8.01 9.91 -3.48
CA HIS A 26 -8.12 10.44 -4.84
C HIS A 26 -7.17 9.77 -5.84
N ALA A 27 -6.10 9.15 -5.35
CA ALA A 27 -5.11 8.45 -6.16
C ALA A 27 -4.52 7.28 -5.38
N ALA A 28 -4.12 6.23 -6.09
CA ALA A 28 -3.52 5.04 -5.52
C ALA A 28 -2.42 4.48 -6.42
N LEU A 29 -1.41 3.88 -5.79
CA LEU A 29 -0.36 3.13 -6.47
C LEU A 29 -0.50 1.64 -6.12
N SER A 30 -0.38 0.78 -7.12
CA SER A 30 -0.26 -0.67 -6.94
C SER A 30 1.12 -1.11 -7.43
N ASN A 31 1.98 -1.53 -6.50
CA ASN A 31 3.35 -1.94 -6.79
C ASN A 31 3.46 -3.47 -6.82
N SER A 32 4.15 -3.97 -7.83
CA SER A 32 4.46 -5.39 -8.02
C SER A 32 5.96 -5.55 -8.24
N PHE A 33 6.62 -6.33 -7.38
CA PHE A 33 8.05 -6.64 -7.46
C PHE A 33 8.23 -8.15 -7.64
N GLY A 34 8.54 -8.57 -8.87
CA GLY A 34 8.69 -9.96 -9.27
C GLY A 34 10.15 -10.42 -9.33
N PHE A 35 10.35 -11.74 -9.26
CA PHE A 35 11.66 -12.35 -9.43
C PHE A 35 12.31 -11.98 -10.77
N GLY A 36 13.64 -11.95 -10.80
CA GLY A 36 14.39 -11.48 -11.97
C GLY A 36 14.45 -9.95 -12.10
N GLY A 37 14.07 -9.20 -11.07
CA GLY A 37 14.16 -7.73 -11.04
C GLY A 37 13.00 -7.02 -11.75
N HIS A 38 11.85 -7.67 -11.88
CA HIS A 38 10.68 -7.08 -12.53
C HIS A 38 9.98 -6.13 -11.56
N ASN A 39 10.16 -4.82 -11.76
CA ASN A 39 9.52 -3.78 -10.95
C ASN A 39 8.44 -3.08 -11.78
N VAL A 40 7.18 -3.17 -11.35
CA VAL A 40 6.03 -2.60 -12.06
C VAL A 40 5.16 -1.83 -11.08
N THR A 41 4.71 -0.65 -11.50
CA THR A 41 3.74 0.16 -10.75
C THR A 41 2.58 0.54 -11.66
N LEU A 42 1.36 0.31 -11.17
CA LEU A 42 0.14 0.88 -11.75
C LEU A 42 -0.28 2.10 -10.93
N ALA A 43 -0.61 3.19 -11.61
CA ALA A 43 -1.11 4.42 -10.99
C ALA A 43 -2.58 4.63 -11.37
N PHE A 44 -3.43 4.79 -10.36
CA PHE A 44 -4.85 5.07 -10.52
C PHE A 44 -5.16 6.44 -9.92
N LYS A 45 -6.09 7.16 -10.55
CA LYS A 45 -6.61 8.41 -10.03
C LYS A 45 -8.12 8.44 -10.28
N GLN A 46 -8.85 9.01 -9.33
CA GLN A 46 -10.24 9.37 -9.50
C GLN A 46 -10.39 10.27 -10.74
N ILE A 47 -11.27 9.89 -11.66
CA ILE A 47 -11.64 10.74 -12.80
C ILE A 47 -12.61 11.79 -12.30
N ILE A 48 -12.34 13.04 -12.62
CA ILE A 48 -13.26 14.15 -12.40
C ILE A 48 -13.87 14.46 -13.76
N ALA A 49 -15.19 14.33 -13.87
CA ALA A 49 -15.96 14.69 -15.05
C ALA A 49 -16.42 16.15 -14.95
#